data_AF-A0A9X2GZW0-F1
#
_entry.id   AF-A0A9X2GZW0-F1
#
_cell.length_a   1.000
_cell.length_b   1.000
_cell.length_c   1.000
_cell.angle_alpha   90.00
_cell.angle_beta   90.00
_cell.angle_gamma   90.00
#
_symmetry.space_group_name_H-M   'P 1'
#
loop_
_entity.id
_entity.type
_entity.pdbx_description
1 polymer ?
#
loop_
_entity_poly.entity_id
_entity_poly.type
_entity_poly.pdbx_seq_one_letter_code
_entity_poly.pdbx_strand_id
1 'polypeptide(L)' 'MSTRDELRRVEEDLTRLRAENQDVRDQIRDMGATDQIEISAMISQADEQVELIAGLERRRDRLIQRLEEEEGAR' A
#
# COMPACT_ATOMS: atom_id res chain seq x y z
N MET A 1 -5.63 -15.36 -15.53
CA MET A 1 -5.95 -14.97 -14.13
C MET A 1 -7.26 -14.20 -14.18
N SER A 2 -8.24 -14.45 -13.29
CA SER A 2 -9.52 -13.72 -13.33
C SER A 2 -9.41 -12.34 -12.68
N THR A 3 -10.33 -11.42 -13.01
CA THR A 3 -10.43 -10.08 -12.37
C THR A 3 -10.56 -10.21 -10.84
N ARG A 4 -11.29 -11.22 -10.34
CA ARG A 4 -11.43 -11.52 -8.91
C ARG A 4 -10.13 -12.04 -8.27
N ASP A 5 -9.37 -12.88 -8.97
CA ASP A 5 -8.07 -13.34 -8.49
C ASP A 5 -7.04 -12.20 -8.42
N GLU A 6 -7.05 -11.31 -9.41
CA GLU A 6 -6.18 -10.14 -9.42
C GLU A 6 -6.52 -9.18 -8.29
N LEU A 7 -7.81 -8.90 -8.08
CA LEU A 7 -8.30 -8.05 -6.99
C LEU A 7 -7.81 -8.57 -5.63
N ARG A 8 -8.01 -9.86 -5.37
CA ARG A 8 -7.56 -10.50 -4.12
C ARG A 8 -6.06 -10.31 -3.88
N ARG A 9 -5.23 -10.51 -4.91
CA ARG A 9 -3.76 -10.32 -4.78
C ARG A 9 -3.41 -8.87 -4.47
N VAL A 10 -4.06 -7.91 -5.13
CA VAL A 10 -3.84 -6.48 -4.87
C VAL A 10 -4.25 -6.12 -3.44
N GLU A 11 -5.34 -6.68 -2.92
CA GLU A 11 -5.79 -6.44 -1.54
C GLU A 11 -4.85 -7.07 -0.50
N GLU A 12 -4.34 -8.28 -0.77
CA GLU A 12 -3.31 -8.93 0.06
C GLU A 12 -2.02 -8.08 0.10
N ASP A 13 -1.56 -7.60 -1.06
CA ASP A 13 -0.38 -6.74 -1.17
C ASP A 13 -0.58 -5.40 -0.45
N LEU A 14 -1.75 -4.76 -0.61
CA LEU A 14 -2.10 -3.53 0.09
C LEU A 14 -2.10 -3.71 1.60
N THR A 15 -2.65 -4.83 2.09
CA THR A 15 -2.69 -5.13 3.52
C THR A 15 -1.29 -5.25 4.08
N ARG A 16 -0.42 -6.00 3.40
CA ARG A 16 0.98 -6.17 3.78
C ARG A 16 1.75 -4.84 3.76
N LEU A 17 1.68 -4.09 2.67
CA LEU A 17 2.44 -2.84 2.53
C LEU A 17 2.02 -1.77 3.55
N ARG A 18 0.72 -1.71 3.89
CA ARG A 18 0.23 -0.80 4.94
C ARG A 18 0.76 -1.17 6.32
N ALA A 19 0.83 -2.47 6.63
CA ALA A 19 1.42 -2.94 7.88
C ALA A 19 2.93 -2.60 7.93
N GLU A 20 3.67 -2.89 6.86
CA GLU A 20 5.09 -2.55 6.75
C GLU A 20 5.34 -1.04 6.90
N ASN A 21 4.52 -0.19 6.26
CA ASN A 21 4.66 1.26 6.39
C ASN A 21 4.39 1.75 7.81
N GLN A 22 3.40 1.15 8.48
CA GLN A 22 3.08 1.46 9.87
C GLN A 22 4.24 1.08 10.79
N ASP A 23 4.84 -0.10 10.61
CA ASP A 23 5.99 -0.56 11.38
C ASP A 23 7.19 0.39 11.22
N VAL A 24 7.47 0.87 10.01
CA VAL A 24 8.52 1.87 9.77
C VAL A 24 8.22 3.18 10.49
N ARG A 25 6.96 3.65 10.46
CA ARG A 25 6.55 4.88 11.15
C ARG A 25 6.64 4.77 12.66
N ASP A 26 6.32 3.60 13.22
CA ASP A 26 6.47 3.34 14.65
C ASP A 26 7.95 3.25 15.05
N GLN A 27 8.79 2.63 14.22
CA GLN A 27 10.24 2.64 14.43
C GLN A 27 10.80 4.07 14.44
N ILE A 28 10.41 4.93 13.49
CA ILE A 28 10.82 6.35 13.47
C ILE A 28 10.42 7.07 14.77
N ARG A 29 9.22 6.79 15.29
CA ARG A 29 8.71 7.41 16.53
C ARG A 29 9.58 7.06 17.74
N ASP A 30 10.13 5.85 17.77
CA ASP A 30 10.91 5.34 18.90
C ASP A 30 12.41 5.73 18.82
N MET A 31 12.86 6.35 17.72
CA MET A 31 14.25 6.77 17.53
C MET A 31 14.62 8.03 18.34
N GLY A 32 15.88 8.10 18.77
CA GLY A 32 16.39 9.17 19.62
C GLY A 32 16.84 10.41 18.84
N ALA A 33 17.08 11.51 19.56
CA ALA A 33 17.48 12.79 18.97
C ALA A 33 18.84 12.77 18.23
N THR A 34 19.67 11.73 18.44
CA THR A 34 20.97 11.56 17.79
C THR A 34 20.87 10.98 16.37
N ASP A 35 19.71 10.48 15.97
CA ASP A 35 19.58 9.61 14.80
C ASP A 35 18.99 10.34 13.58
N GLN A 36 19.13 11.67 13.53
CA GLN A 36 18.43 12.54 12.55
C GLN A 36 18.65 12.16 11.08
N ILE A 37 19.85 11.67 10.73
CA ILE A 37 20.17 11.23 9.35
C ILE A 37 19.39 9.96 9.01
N GLU A 38 19.37 9.00 9.93
CA GLU A 38 18.65 7.73 9.77
C GLU A 38 17.14 7.96 9.74
N ILE A 39 16.61 8.79 10.64
CA ILE A 39 15.21 9.25 10.65
C ILE A 39 14.82 9.85 9.29
N SER A 40 15.65 10.72 8.72
CA SER A 40 15.37 11.38 7.43
C SER A 40 15.30 10.38 6.27
N ALA A 41 16.18 9.38 6.27
CA ALA A 41 16.17 8.31 5.27
C ALA A 41 14.93 7.43 5.40
N MET A 42 14.54 7.06 6.63
CA MET A 42 13.36 6.24 6.88
C MET A 42 12.05 6.97 6.56
N ILE A 43 11.96 8.28 6.84
CA ILE A 43 10.81 9.10 6.43
C ILE A 43 10.66 9.07 4.92
N SER A 44 11.76 9.29 4.19
CA SER A 44 11.76 9.28 2.72
C SER A 44 11.29 7.93 2.17
N GLN A 45 11.78 6.83 2.74
CA GLN A 45 11.33 5.47 2.39
C GLN A 45 9.83 5.26 2.70
N ALA A 46 9.36 5.73 3.86
CA ALA A 46 7.96 5.60 4.26
C ALA A 46 7.05 6.40 3.31
N ASP A 47 7.48 7.56 2.83
CA ASP A 47 6.71 8.39 1.90
C ASP A 47 6.70 7.77 0.48
N GLU A 48 7.81 7.18 0.02
CA GLU A 48 7.82 6.40 -1.23
C GLU A 48 6.86 5.20 -1.18
N GLN A 49 6.79 4.51 -0.05
CA GLN A 49 5.82 3.42 0.14
C GLN A 49 4.36 3.90 0.08
N VAL A 50 4.06 5.10 0.59
CA VAL A 50 2.71 5.68 0.49
C VAL A 50 2.31 5.88 -0.97
N GLU A 51 3.22 6.35 -1.83
CA GLU A 51 2.94 6.51 -3.25
C GLU A 51 2.69 5.17 -3.97
N LEU A 52 3.43 4.12 -3.60
CA LEU A 52 3.19 2.76 -4.11
C LEU A 52 1.81 2.22 -3.67
N ILE A 53 1.45 2.42 -2.40
CA ILE A 53 0.13 2.04 -1.85
C ILE A 53 -0.98 2.76 -2.62
N ALA A 54 -0.85 4.07 -2.84
CA ALA A 54 -1.83 4.86 -3.59
C ALA A 54 -1.99 4.35 -5.04
N GLY A 55 -0.89 3.91 -5.68
CA GLY A 55 -0.92 3.27 -6.99
C GLY A 55 -1.72 1.96 -7.02
N LEU A 56 -1.54 1.12 -6.00
CA LEU A 56 -2.27 -0.14 -5.85
C LEU A 56 -3.74 0.07 -5.51
N GLU A 57 -4.08 1.06 -4.68
CA GLU A 57 -5.48 1.44 -4.40
C GLU A 57 -6.22 1.83 -5.67
N ARG A 58 -5.61 2.70 -6.49
CA ARG A 58 -6.18 3.06 -7.80
C ARG A 58 -6.38 1.84 -8.72
N ARG A 59 -5.52 0.83 -8.62
CA ARG A 59 -5.68 -0.43 -9.37
C ARG A 59 -6.82 -1.26 -8.81
N ARG A 60 -6.92 -1.41 -7.49
CA ARG A 60 -8.03 -2.09 -6.80
C ARG A 60 -9.36 -1.49 -7.24
N ASP A 61 -9.49 -0.17 -7.22
CA ASP A 61 -10.74 0.52 -7.54
C ASP A 61 -11.16 0.27 -9.01
N ARG A 62 -10.20 0.25 -9.95
CA ARG A 62 -10.46 -0.15 -11.35
C ARG A 62 -10.90 -1.61 -11.50
N LEU A 63 -10.33 -2.52 -10.70
CA LEU A 63 -10.69 -3.94 -10.73
C LEU A 63 -12.10 -4.17 -10.17
N ILE A 64 -12.46 -3.44 -9.11
CA ILE A 64 -13.82 -3.44 -8.55
C ILE A 64 -14.82 -2.97 -9.62
N GLN A 65 -14.57 -1.81 -10.24
CA GLN A 65 -15.44 -1.30 -11.30
C GLN A 65 -15.63 -2.32 -12.42
N ARG A 66 -14.54 -2.96 -12.86
CA ARG A 66 -14.59 -3.98 -13.92
C ARG A 66 -15.40 -5.22 -13.49
N LEU A 67 -15.31 -5.65 -12.23
CA LEU A 67 -16.12 -6.75 -11.72
C LEU A 67 -17.61 -6.39 -11.71
N GLU A 68 -17.96 -5.18 -11.29
CA GLU A 68 -19.33 -4.68 -11.32
C GLU A 68 -19.89 -4.65 -12.75
N GLU A 69 -19.09 -4.23 -13.73
CA GLU A 69 -19.44 -4.27 -15.15
C GLU A 69 -19.63 -5.72 -15.66
N GLU A 70 -18.74 -6.64 -15.28
CA GLU A 70 -18.83 -8.07 -15.64
C GLU A 70 -20.01 -8.80 -14.97
N GLU A 71 -20.44 -8.36 -13.78
CA GLU A 71 -21.59 -8.90 -13.04
C GLU A 71 -22.91 -8.29 -13.52
N GLY A 72 -22.95 -7.00 -13.87
CA GLY A 72 -24.13 -6.33 -14.41
C GLY A 72 -24.44 -6.63 -15.88
N ALA A 73 -23.46 -7.13 -16.65
CA ALA A 73 -23.64 -7.58 -18.02
C ALA A 73 -24.13 -9.05 -18.14
N ARG A 74 -24.28 -9.76 -17.03
CA ARG A 74 -24.79 -11.14 -16.96
C ARG A 74 -26.25 -11.19 -16.51
#